data_AF-A0A9Q5I6C6-F1
#
_entry.id   AF-A0A9Q5I6C6-F1
#
_cell.length_a   1.000
_cell.length_b   1.000
_cell.length_c   1.000
_cell.angle_alpha   90.00
_cell.angle_beta   90.00
_cell.angle_gamma   90.00
#
_symmetry.space_group_name_H-M   'P 1'
#
loop_
_entity.id
_entity.type
_entity.pdbx_description
1 polymer ?
#
loop_
_entity_poly.entity_id
_entity_poly.type
_entity_poly.pdbx_seq_one_letter_code
_entity_poly.pdbx_strand_id
1 'polypeptide(L)'
;MADTKDEMTDPSSKAFATSTEDSSGTMPYTPIGELIKKDHKFIWTEAQDKALKSIKKAFETEVVLAMPKPDKPYTLETDASDVAIGAVLQ
;
A
#
# COMPACT_ATOMS: atom_id res chain seq x y z
N MET A 1 -15.14 45.24 4.62
CA MET A 1 -14.92 44.90 3.20
C MET A 1 -13.55 44.28 3.16
N ALA A 2 -13.50 42.96 3.31
CA ALA A 2 -13.35 42.00 2.20
C ALA A 2 -11.82 41.86 1.90
N ASP A 3 -11.17 40.69 1.93
CA ASP A 3 -11.64 39.32 1.74
C ASP A 3 -10.70 38.32 2.43
N THR A 4 -11.31 37.25 2.91
CA THR A 4 -10.72 35.97 3.30
C THR A 4 -9.90 35.39 2.15
N LYS A 5 -8.66 35.01 2.41
CA LYS A 5 -7.96 34.05 1.56
C LYS A 5 -7.41 32.95 2.46
N ASP A 6 -8.26 31.95 2.66
CA ASP A 6 -7.89 30.63 3.15
C ASP A 6 -6.71 30.13 2.31
N GLU A 7 -5.54 30.05 2.95
CA GLU A 7 -4.40 29.34 2.39
C GLU A 7 -4.68 27.85 2.52
N MET A 8 -5.37 27.33 1.51
CA MET A 8 -5.65 25.92 1.33
C MET A 8 -4.34 25.21 1.01
N THR A 9 -3.64 24.82 2.06
CA THR A 9 -2.52 23.89 2.02
C THR A 9 -3.05 22.56 1.50
N ASP A 10 -2.63 22.20 0.28
CA ASP A 10 -2.97 20.95 -0.38
C ASP A 10 -2.57 19.75 0.50
N PRO A 11 -3.52 18.92 0.97
CA PRO A 11 -3.21 17.76 1.81
C PRO A 11 -2.56 16.60 1.01
N SER A 12 -2.36 16.73 -0.30
CA SER A 12 -1.91 15.62 -1.17
C SER A 12 -0.45 15.19 -0.98
N SER A 13 0.34 15.84 -0.12
CA SER A 13 1.74 15.44 0.14
C SER A 13 1.96 14.71 1.46
N LYS A 14 0.90 14.42 2.23
CA LYS A 14 1.03 13.72 3.52
C LYS A 14 0.04 12.58 3.65
N ALA A 15 0.35 11.43 3.06
CA ALA A 15 -0.27 10.18 3.47
C ALA A 15 0.59 8.93 3.16
N PHE A 16 1.92 9.04 3.07
CA PHE A 16 2.81 7.87 3.10
C PHE A 16 3.44 7.68 4.48
N ALA A 17 2.62 7.83 5.51
CA ALA A 17 2.99 7.51 6.88
C ALA A 17 1.74 7.00 7.59
N THR A 18 1.34 5.76 7.28
CA THR A 18 0.40 5.02 8.11
C THR A 18 1.08 4.78 9.46
N SER A 19 0.75 5.62 10.43
CA SER A 19 1.01 5.41 11.85
C SER A 19 0.41 4.09 12.31
N THR A 20 1.24 3.06 12.39
CA THR A 20 1.21 2.11 13.51
C THR A 20 2.65 1.85 13.91
N GLU A 21 3.24 2.82 14.60
CA GLU A 21 4.48 2.67 15.35
C GLU A 21 4.21 1.78 16.56
N ASP A 22 4.16 0.47 16.35
CA ASP A 22 4.57 -0.45 17.41
C ASP A 22 6.07 -0.17 17.63
N SER A 23 6.46 0.13 18.87
CA SER A 23 7.74 0.74 19.32
C SER A 23 9.05 0.01 18.95
N SER A 24 9.03 -0.94 18.02
CA SER A 24 10.19 -1.71 17.56
C SER A 24 10.64 -1.39 16.13
N GLY A 25 10.04 -0.40 15.43
CA GLY A 25 10.51 0.05 14.11
C GLY A 25 10.52 -1.05 13.02
N THR A 26 9.78 -2.13 13.25
CA THR A 26 9.80 -3.32 12.40
C THR A 26 8.56 -3.32 11.50
N MET A 27 8.78 -3.32 10.19
CA MET A 27 7.72 -3.31 9.17
C MET A 27 6.79 -4.53 9.31
N PRO A 28 5.48 -4.40 9.00
CA PRO A 28 4.48 -5.45 9.25
C PRO A 28 4.70 -6.75 8.46
N TYR A 29 5.60 -6.77 7.48
CA TYR A 29 5.95 -7.96 6.69
C TYR A 29 7.04 -8.84 7.32
N THR A 30 7.76 -8.34 8.33
CA THR A 30 8.99 -8.98 8.84
C THR A 30 8.78 -10.44 9.29
N PRO A 31 7.72 -10.78 10.06
CA PRO A 31 7.49 -12.16 10.50
C PRO A 31 7.22 -13.14 9.35
N ILE A 32 6.61 -12.65 8.24
CA ILE A 32 6.38 -13.44 7.03
C ILE A 32 7.67 -13.59 6.23
N GLY A 33 8.48 -12.53 6.14
CA GLY A 33 9.77 -12.56 5.46
C GLY A 33 10.75 -13.57 6.06
N GLU A 34 10.67 -13.80 7.37
CA GLU A 34 11.47 -14.82 8.06
C GLU A 34 11.11 -16.25 7.65
N LEU A 35 9.84 -16.53 7.36
CA LEU A 35 9.39 -17.85 6.90
C LEU A 35 9.95 -18.24 5.52
N ILE A 36 10.36 -17.27 4.70
CA ILE A 36 10.82 -17.47 3.32
C ILE A 36 12.36 -17.60 3.26
N LYS A 37 13.06 -17.40 4.39
CA LYS A 37 14.52 -17.53 4.45
C LYS A 37 14.95 -18.99 4.25
N LYS A 38 16.04 -19.17 3.50
CA LYS A 38 16.67 -20.49 3.34
C LYS A 38 17.08 -21.04 4.71
N ASP A 39 16.92 -22.35 4.88
CA ASP A 39 17.20 -23.10 6.11
C ASP A 39 16.39 -22.68 7.35
N HIS A 40 15.31 -21.92 7.17
CA HIS A 40 14.35 -21.63 8.22
C HIS A 40 13.22 -22.66 8.23
N LYS A 41 12.87 -23.18 9.41
CA LYS A 41 11.70 -24.05 9.54
C LYS A 41 10.44 -23.21 9.36
N PHE A 42 9.58 -23.63 8.45
CA PHE A 42 8.28 -22.99 8.29
C PHE A 42 7.40 -23.30 9.50
N ILE A 43 7.40 -22.40 10.49
CA ILE A 43 6.58 -22.51 11.70
C ILE A 43 5.62 -21.33 11.73
N TRP A 44 4.35 -21.61 11.51
CA TRP A 44 3.31 -20.60 11.58
C TRP A 44 2.90 -20.35 13.03
N THR A 45 3.13 -19.14 13.53
CA THR A 45 2.72 -18.73 14.88
C THR A 45 1.78 -17.52 14.83
N GLU A 46 1.32 -17.08 16.00
CA GLU A 46 0.46 -15.91 16.14
C GLU A 46 1.10 -14.63 15.59
N ALA A 47 2.43 -14.51 15.65
CA ALA A 47 3.15 -13.37 15.09
C ALA A 47 3.00 -13.27 13.56
N GLN A 48 3.06 -14.41 12.85
CA GLN A 48 2.87 -14.48 11.41
C GLN A 48 1.40 -14.25 11.03
N ASP A 49 0.46 -14.77 11.82
CA ASP A 49 -0.97 -14.53 11.60
C ASP A 49 -1.33 -13.05 11.76
N LYS A 50 -0.82 -12.39 12.80
CA LYS A 50 -0.98 -10.95 13.03
C LYS A 50 -0.36 -10.14 11.88
N ALA A 51 0.85 -10.49 11.46
CA ALA A 51 1.52 -9.85 10.32
C ALA A 51 0.71 -9.96 9.03
N LEU A 52 0.23 -11.16 8.69
CA LEU A 52 -0.60 -11.39 7.50
C LEU A 52 -1.90 -10.60 7.55
N LYS A 53 -2.58 -10.58 8.71
CA LYS A 53 -3.83 -9.81 8.91
C LYS A 53 -3.60 -8.31 8.75
N SER A 54 -2.50 -7.77 9.29
CA SER A 54 -2.14 -6.36 9.11
C SER A 54 -1.87 -6.02 7.64
N ILE A 55 -1.17 -6.88 6.91
CA ILE A 55 -0.91 -6.69 5.47
C ILE A 55 -2.23 -6.73 4.68
N LYS A 56 -3.10 -7.70 4.95
CA LYS A 56 -4.43 -7.78 4.32
C LYS A 56 -5.24 -6.52 4.57
N LYS A 57 -5.26 -6.04 5.82
CA LYS A 57 -5.96 -4.81 6.18
C LYS A 57 -5.41 -3.60 5.44
N ALA A 58 -4.09 -3.50 5.28
CA ALA A 58 -3.46 -2.44 4.50
C ALA A 58 -3.90 -2.46 3.02
N PHE A 59 -3.92 -3.64 2.40
CA PHE A 59 -4.42 -3.80 1.03
C PHE A 59 -5.91 -3.49 0.88
N GLU A 60 -6.74 -3.87 1.85
CA GLU A 60 -8.17 -3.56 1.86
C GLU A 60 -8.44 -2.05 1.95
N THR A 61 -7.57 -1.32 2.66
CA THR A 61 -7.72 0.13 2.85
C THR A 61 -7.19 0.95 1.68
N GLU A 62 -6.38 0.37 0.80
CA GLU A 62 -5.65 1.13 -0.21
C GLU A 62 -5.93 0.64 -1.62
N VAL A 63 -7.04 1.15 -2.19
CA VAL A 63 -7.13 1.50 -3.62
C VAL A 63 -7.95 2.79 -3.71
N VAL A 64 -7.31 3.94 -3.43
CA VAL A 64 -7.88 5.20 -3.89
C VAL A 64 -7.39 5.40 -5.31
N LEU A 65 -8.25 5.10 -6.28
CA LEU A 65 -8.05 5.47 -7.67
C LEU A 65 -7.78 6.97 -7.73
N ALA A 66 -6.53 7.35 -8.02
CA ALA A 66 -6.16 8.74 -8.19
C ALA A 66 -6.95 9.33 -9.37
N MET A 67 -7.36 10.59 -9.26
CA MET A 67 -8.04 11.26 -10.38
C MET A 67 -7.09 11.36 -11.58
N PRO A 68 -7.52 10.92 -12.78
CA PRO A 68 -6.69 10.97 -13.97
C PRO A 68 -6.36 12.42 -14.34
N LYS A 69 -5.09 12.70 -14.63
CA LYS A 69 -4.62 14.03 -15.04
C LYS A 69 -4.47 14.06 -16.57
N PRO A 70 -5.41 14.69 -17.31
CA PRO A 70 -5.42 14.65 -18.78
C PRO A 70 -4.19 15.30 -19.43
N ASP A 71 -3.45 16.11 -18.68
CA ASP A 71 -2.26 16.82 -19.15
C ASP A 71 -0.98 15.94 -19.17
N LYS A 72 -1.07 14.68 -18.72
CA LYS A 72 0.07 13.75 -18.65
C LYS A 72 -0.14 12.53 -19.55
N PRO A 73 0.94 11.95 -20.10
CA PRO A 73 0.84 10.67 -20.80
C PRO A 73 0.41 9.58 -19.81
N TYR A 74 -0.53 8.75 -20.23
CA TYR A 74 -0.96 7.57 -19.49
C TYR A 74 -0.14 6.36 -19.90
N THR A 75 0.16 5.49 -18.95
CA THR A 75 0.79 4.20 -19.22
C THR A 75 -0.22 3.09 -18.96
N LEU A 76 -0.41 2.22 -19.94
CA LEU A 76 -1.25 1.02 -19.80
C LEU A 76 -0.35 -0.20 -19.67
N GLU A 77 -0.35 -0.80 -18.49
CA GLU A 77 0.33 -2.07 -18.23
C GLU A 77 -0.69 -3.20 -18.42
N THR A 78 -0.42 -4.11 -19.35
CA THR A 78 -1.28 -5.26 -19.63
C THR A 78 -0.55 -6.54 -19.31
N ASP A 79 -1.23 -7.46 -18.63
CA ASP A 79 -0.73 -8.82 -18.39
C ASP A 79 -1.80 -9.83 -18.82
N ALA A 80 -1.37 -10.99 -19.30
CA ALA A 80 -2.25 -12.03 -19.79
C ALA A 80 -1.79 -13.40 -19.29
N SER A 81 -2.71 -14.13 -18.68
CA SER A 81 -2.59 -15.56 -18.40
C SER A 81 -3.36 -16.35 -19.46
N ASP A 82 -3.13 -17.66 -19.52
CA ASP A 82 -3.86 -18.56 -20.41
C ASP A 82 -5.39 -18.52 -20.22
N VAL A 83 -5.87 -17.99 -19.10
CA VAL A 83 -7.28 -18.00 -18.70
C VAL A 83 -7.91 -16.60 -18.71
N ALA A 84 -7.12 -15.53 -18.56
CA ALA A 84 -7.64 -14.17 -18.43
C ALA A 84 -6.59 -13.10 -18.78
N ILE A 85 -7.08 -11.93 -19.21
CA ILE A 85 -6.29 -10.72 -19.49
C ILE A 85 -6.62 -9.67 -18.43
N GLY A 86 -5.59 -8.99 -17.91
CA GLY A 86 -5.71 -7.86 -16.99
C GLY A 86 -5.00 -6.62 -17.54
N ALA A 87 -5.44 -5.44 -17.12
CA ALA A 87 -4.78 -4.18 -17.45
C ALA A 87 -4.87 -3.18 -16.29
N VAL A 88 -3.81 -2.38 -16.11
CA VAL A 88 -3.71 -1.31 -15.12
C VAL A 88 -3.34 -0.01 -15.84
N LEU A 89 -4.08 1.07 -15.55
CA LEU A 89 -3.82 2.41 -16.08
C LEU A 89 -3.14 3.26 -15.01
N GLN A 90 -2.04 3.92 -15.37
CA GLN A 90 -1.23 4.80 -14.51
C GLN A 90 -1.09 6.20 -15.11
#